data_AF-A0AAN1UC08-F1
#
_entry.id   AF-A0AAN1UC08-F1
#
_cell.length_a   1.000
_cell.length_b   1.000
_cell.length_c   1.000
_cell.angle_alpha   90.00
_cell.angle_beta   90.00
_cell.angle_gamma   90.00
#
_symmetry.space_group_name_H-M   'P 1'
#
loop_
_entity.id
_entity.type
_entity.pdbx_description
1 polymer ?
#
loop_
_entity_poly.entity_id
_entity_poly.type
_entity_poly.pdbx_seq_one_letter_code
_entity_poly.pdbx_strand_id
1 'polypeptide(L)' 'MAYELVEQAGIAEQVQVIDIAFDDALFSRYGVTIPVLNSQGSELGWPFDLEKLKQWLDDNGITYHS' A
#
# COMPACT_ATOMS: atom_id res chain seq x y z
N MET A 1 0.20 -10.90 -5.71
CA MET A 1 1.08 -9.71 -5.65
C MET A 1 0.39 -8.65 -4.79
N ALA A 2 1.12 -7.67 -4.23
CA ALA A 2 0.52 -6.67 -3.34
C ALA A 2 -0.65 -5.91 -3.98
N TYR A 3 -0.51 -5.53 -5.24
CA TYR A 3 -1.54 -4.80 -5.98
C TYR A 3 -2.83 -5.60 -6.17
N GLU A 4 -2.75 -6.92 -6.37
CA GLU A 4 -3.95 -7.77 -6.48
C GLU A 4 -4.78 -7.79 -5.19
N LEU A 5 -4.14 -7.62 -4.02
CA LEU A 5 -4.88 -7.52 -2.75
C LEU A 5 -5.58 -6.17 -2.62
N VAL A 6 -4.99 -5.10 -3.16
CA VAL A 6 -5.60 -3.76 -3.24
C VAL A 6 -6.84 -3.80 -4.15
N GLU A 7 -6.76 -4.51 -5.27
CA GLU A 7 -7.91 -4.74 -6.16
C GLU A 7 -9.00 -5.58 -5.47
N GLN A 8 -8.63 -6.67 -4.79
CA GLN A 8 -9.58 -7.49 -4.02
C GLN A 8 -10.24 -6.75 -2.86
N ALA A 9 -9.57 -5.76 -2.28
CA ALA A 9 -10.13 -4.89 -1.27
C ALA A 9 -11.02 -3.78 -1.86
N GLY A 10 -11.11 -3.64 -3.19
CA GLY A 10 -11.95 -2.61 -3.82
C GLY A 10 -11.47 -1.18 -3.57
N ILE A 11 -10.17 -0.99 -3.31
CA ILE A 11 -9.55 0.32 -3.06
C ILE A 11 -8.57 0.73 -4.17
N ALA A 12 -8.47 -0.03 -5.26
CA ALA A 12 -7.54 0.28 -6.36
C ALA A 12 -7.73 1.70 -6.91
N GLU A 13 -8.97 2.20 -6.99
CA GLU A 13 -9.26 3.57 -7.43
C GLU A 13 -8.86 4.65 -6.41
N GLN A 14 -8.67 4.27 -5.13
CA GLN A 14 -8.24 5.17 -4.06
C GLN A 14 -6.71 5.13 -3.85
N VAL A 15 -6.01 4.21 -4.50
CA VAL A 15 -4.56 4.05 -4.37
C VAL A 15 -3.85 4.75 -5.51
N GLN A 16 -2.93 5.64 -5.15
CA GLN A 16 -2.00 6.24 -6.11
C GLN A 16 -0.72 5.40 -6.18
N VAL A 17 -0.46 4.80 -7.35
CA VAL A 17 0.81 4.12 -7.63
C VAL A 17 1.87 5.17 -7.95
N ILE A 18 2.95 5.17 -7.18
CA ILE A 18 4.09 6.07 -7.36
C ILE A 18 5.30 5.23 -7.78
N ASP A 19 5.90 5.56 -8.92
CA ASP A 19 7.18 5.01 -9.32
C ASP A 19 8.31 5.75 -8.60
N ILE A 20 9.11 4.99 -7.85
CA ILE A 20 10.22 5.53 -7.04
C ILE A 20 11.55 5.53 -7.79
N ALA A 21 11.62 4.99 -9.02
CA ALA A 21 12.87 4.80 -9.74
C ALA A 21 13.63 6.10 -10.05
N PHE A 22 12.93 7.23 -10.09
CA PHE A 22 13.50 8.56 -10.38
C PHE A 22 13.50 9.51 -9.18
N ASP A 23 13.04 9.06 -8.01
CA ASP A 23 13.06 9.85 -6.78
C ASP A 23 14.09 9.24 -5.82
N ASP A 24 15.27 9.86 -5.73
CA ASP A 24 16.38 9.36 -4.91
C ASP A 24 16.00 9.16 -3.43
N ALA A 25 15.10 10.00 -2.89
CA ALA A 25 14.68 9.89 -1.50
C ALA A 25 13.76 8.68 -1.29
N LEU A 26 12.80 8.47 -2.19
CA LEU A 26 11.93 7.29 -2.16
C LEU A 26 12.68 6.01 -2.54
N PHE A 27 13.61 6.06 -3.51
CA PHE A 27 14.46 4.95 -3.89
C PHE A 27 15.37 4.52 -2.73
N SER A 28 16.00 5.47 -2.04
CA SER A 28 16.83 5.15 -0.88
C SER A 28 16.02 4.58 0.29
N ARG A 29 14.75 4.98 0.45
CA ARG A 29 13.90 4.52 1.54
C ARG A 29 13.23 3.18 1.25
N TYR A 30 12.75 2.99 0.03
CA TYR A 30 11.89 1.86 -0.35
C TYR A 30 12.45 0.96 -1.44
N GLY A 31 13.61 1.25 -2.02
CA GLY A 31 14.16 0.52 -3.17
C GLY A 31 14.34 -0.99 -2.96
N VAL A 32 14.38 -1.46 -1.70
CA VAL A 32 14.45 -2.89 -1.35
C VAL A 32 13.16 -3.44 -0.73
N THR A 33 12.22 -2.58 -0.35
CA THR A 33 11.00 -2.96 0.37
C THR A 33 9.73 -2.76 -0.46
N ILE A 34 9.81 -2.15 -1.64
CA ILE A 34 8.66 -2.08 -2.55
C ILE A 34 8.16 -3.50 -2.89
N PRO A 35 6.84 -3.72 -2.89
CA PRO A 35 5.77 -2.73 -2.73
C PRO A 35 5.45 -2.37 -1.26
N VAL A 36 5.22 -1.08 -1.01
CA VAL A 36 4.81 -0.52 0.30
C VAL A 36 3.57 0.36 0.11
N LEU A 37 2.55 0.19 0.96
CA LEU A 37 1.43 1.13 1.06
C LEU A 37 1.72 2.15 2.14
N ASN A 38 1.40 3.41 1.90
CA ASN A 38 1.51 4.49 2.88
C ASN A 38 0.19 5.26 2.94
N SER A 39 -0.30 5.53 4.14
CA SER A 39 -1.43 6.44 4.38
C SER A 39 -1.10 7.33 5.57
N GLN A 40 -0.97 8.64 5.33
CA GLN A 40 -0.73 9.66 6.36
C GLN A 40 0.39 9.32 7.37
N GLY A 41 1.43 8.58 6.93
CA GLY A 41 2.54 8.17 7.78
C GLY A 41 2.46 6.75 8.37
N SER A 42 1.32 6.06 8.21
CA SER A 42 1.22 4.62 8.46
C SER A 42 1.73 3.86 7.25
N GLU A 43 2.57 2.85 7.44
CA GLU A 43 3.20 2.07 6.38
C GLU A 43 2.83 0.60 6.50
N LEU A 44 2.41 -0.01 5.39
CA LEU A 44 2.22 -1.45 5.26
C LEU A 44 3.18 -1.98 4.19
N GLY A 45 4.29 -2.53 4.66
CA GLY A 45 5.27 -3.19 3.80
C GLY A 45 4.85 -4.61 3.43
N TRP A 46 5.11 -4.99 2.17
CA TRP A 46 5.00 -6.37 1.73
C TRP A 46 6.01 -7.27 2.47
N PRO A 47 5.69 -8.54 2.79
CA PRO A 47 4.44 -9.25 2.49
C PRO A 47 3.31 -9.01 3.49
N PHE A 48 2.08 -8.98 2.97
CA PHE A 48 0.85 -9.00 3.74
C PHE A 48 -0.25 -9.75 2.98
N ASP A 49 -1.23 -10.24 3.71
CA ASP A 49 -2.45 -10.88 3.21
C ASP A 49 -3.64 -9.90 3.24
N LEU A 50 -4.81 -10.36 2.75
CA LEU A 50 -6.00 -9.53 2.65
C LEU A 50 -6.55 -9.10 4.02
N GLU A 51 -6.46 -9.95 5.05
CA GLU A 51 -6.93 -9.60 6.40
C GLU A 51 -6.05 -8.50 7.00
N LYS A 52 -4.73 -8.66 6.89
CA LYS A 52 -3.77 -7.64 7.33
C LYS A 52 -3.94 -6.32 6.58
N LEU A 53 -4.21 -6.37 5.27
CA LEU A 53 -4.55 -5.18 4.49
C LEU A 53 -5.81 -4.50 5.02
N LYS A 54 -6.91 -5.25 5.21
CA LYS A 54 -8.18 -4.71 5.72
C LYS A 54 -8.04 -4.09 7.10
N GLN A 55 -7.30 -4.73 8.01
CA GLN A 55 -7.01 -4.18 9.33
C GLN A 55 -6.25 -2.86 9.22
N TRP A 56 -5.22 -2.81 8.37
CA TRP A 56 -4.47 -1.58 8.14
C TRP A 56 -5.35 -0.47 7.53
N LEU A 57 -6.29 -0.80 6.63
CA LEU A 57 -7.22 0.18 6.09
C LEU A 57 -8.17 0.73 7.17
N ASP A 58 -8.67 -0.13 8.06
CA ASP A 58 -9.53 0.25 9.20
C ASP A 58 -8.79 1.19 10.17
N ASP A 59 -7.55 0.84 10.56
CA ASP A 59 -6.67 1.68 11.39
C ASP A 59 -6.41 3.06 10.76
N ASN A 60 -6.43 3.15 9.43
CA ASN A 60 -6.24 4.40 8.68
C ASN A 60 -7.57 5.10 8.30
N GLY A 61 -8.72 4.54 8.69
CA GLY A 61 -10.05 5.08 8.35
C GLY A 61 -10.38 5.07 6.86
N ILE A 62 -9.74 4.18 6.07
CA ILE A 62 -9.96 4.05 4.63
C ILE A 62 -11.14 3.10 4.41
N THR A 63 -12.18 3.59 3.74
CA THR A 63 -13.34 2.77 3.40
C THR A 63 -13.02 1.89 2.20
N TYR A 64 -13.23 0.59 2.34
CA TYR A 64 -13.00 -0.39 1.29
C TYR A 64 -14.30 -1.14 0.98
N HIS A 65 -14.56 -1.38 -0.31
CA HIS A 65 -15.75 -2.09 -0.77
C HIS A 65 -15.40 -3.58 -0.94
N SER A 66 -16.02 -4.44 -0.11
CA SER A 66 -15.94 -5.91 -0.26
C SER A 66 -16.86 -6.43 -1.35
#